data_AF-A0A431VY53-F1
#
_entry.id   AF-A0A431VY53-F1
#
_cell.length_a   1.000
_cell.length_b   1.000
_cell.length_c   1.000
_cell.angle_alpha   90.00
_cell.angle_beta   90.00
_cell.angle_gamma   90.00
#
_symmetry.space_group_name_H-M   'P 1'
#
loop_
_entity.id
_entity.type
_entity.pdbx_description
1 polymer ?
#
loop_
_entity_poly.entity_id
_entity_poly.type
_entity_poly.pdbx_seq_one_letter_code
_entity_poly.pdbx_strand_id
1 'polypeptide(L)'
;MRKIIIGSLVYGVLIIAGFVAYKLLYDGKDVNIDEGNALISKIENSSSTEDDFSQEQEHSHEHEYGYEQEMVTTFQNIENNVEFFVASLKEENQQAFTDMFVPEQYSKDMWEYSDDPFIENVNIKFIHALNRNGTLVSARYDTSTMDGYKTTREDSAVSLTLVYSDEKEATIKLKLVLMGSEHSNKDNIYYIENSVLDMIKEIKEQTK
;
A
#
# COMPACT_ATOMS: atom_id res chain seq x y z
N MET A 1 -48.46 0.66 -27.70
CA MET A 1 -47.54 -0.51 -27.56
C MET A 1 -46.20 -0.29 -28.24
N ARG A 2 -46.09 -0.08 -29.57
CA ARG A 2 -44.78 0.08 -30.25
C ARG A 2 -43.86 1.15 -29.67
N LYS A 3 -44.39 2.32 -29.27
CA LYS A 3 -43.60 3.41 -28.65
C LYS A 3 -43.03 3.04 -27.27
N ILE A 4 -43.73 2.20 -26.50
CA ILE A 4 -43.30 1.75 -25.18
C ILE A 4 -42.16 0.73 -25.33
N ILE A 5 -42.29 -0.19 -26.29
CA ILE A 5 -41.26 -1.20 -26.59
C ILE A 5 -39.96 -0.55 -27.11
N ILE A 6 -40.08 0.47 -27.98
CA ILE A 6 -38.93 1.23 -28.48
C ILE A 6 -38.28 2.02 -27.33
N GLY A 7 -39.08 2.65 -26.46
CA GLY A 7 -38.59 3.34 -25.27
C GLY A 7 -37.78 2.42 -24.35
N SER A 8 -38.31 1.24 -24.02
CA SER A 8 -37.61 0.27 -23.16
C SER A 8 -36.30 -0.24 -23.77
N LEU A 9 -36.24 -0.40 -25.11
CA LEU A 9 -35.01 -0.80 -25.81
C LEU A 9 -33.94 0.30 -25.74
N VAL A 10 -34.32 1.56 -25.94
CA VAL A 10 -33.39 2.69 -25.86
C VAL A 10 -32.84 2.87 -24.43
N TYR A 11 -33.70 2.76 -23.41
CA TYR A 11 -33.26 2.81 -22.02
C TYR A 11 -32.32 1.66 -21.66
N GLY A 12 -32.60 0.43 -22.12
CA GLY A 12 -31.71 -0.72 -21.90
C GLY A 12 -30.32 -0.50 -22.48
N VAL A 13 -30.22 0.03 -23.72
CA VAL A 13 -28.94 0.34 -24.36
C VAL A 13 -28.19 1.44 -23.61
N LEU A 14 -28.88 2.48 -23.12
CA LEU A 14 -28.26 3.55 -22.34
C LEU A 14 -27.73 3.06 -20.99
N ILE A 15 -28.46 2.15 -20.32
CA ILE A 15 -28.00 1.56 -19.06
C ILE A 15 -26.76 0.69 -19.28
N ILE A 16 -26.75 -0.14 -20.33
CA ILE A 16 -25.60 -0.98 -20.67
C ILE A 16 -24.40 -0.12 -21.06
N ALA A 17 -24.59 0.92 -21.89
CA ALA A 17 -23.53 1.83 -22.27
C ALA A 17 -22.98 2.61 -21.06
N GLY A 18 -23.86 3.05 -20.15
CA GLY A 18 -23.46 3.68 -18.89
C GLY A 18 -22.68 2.75 -17.98
N PHE A 19 -23.11 1.49 -17.86
CA PHE A 19 -22.39 0.47 -17.09
C PHE A 19 -21.03 0.14 -17.69
N VAL A 20 -20.92 0.01 -19.02
CA VAL A 20 -19.66 -0.24 -19.72
C VAL A 20 -18.72 0.95 -19.59
N ALA A 21 -19.22 2.19 -19.74
CA ALA A 21 -18.41 3.39 -19.53
C ALA A 21 -17.94 3.52 -18.08
N TYR A 22 -18.80 3.21 -17.10
CA TYR A 22 -18.41 3.16 -15.68
C TYR A 22 -17.32 2.12 -15.44
N LYS A 23 -17.46 0.90 -15.97
CA LYS A 23 -16.47 -0.17 -15.89
C LYS A 23 -15.13 0.21 -16.52
N LEU A 24 -15.14 0.89 -17.67
CA LEU A 24 -13.94 1.31 -18.39
C LEU A 24 -13.23 2.52 -17.74
N LEU A 25 -13.94 3.33 -16.95
CA LEU A 25 -13.37 4.49 -16.26
C LEU A 25 -12.93 4.18 -14.82
N TYR A 26 -13.43 3.08 -14.23
CA TYR A 26 -13.08 2.58 -12.90
C TYR A 26 -12.24 1.29 -12.95
N ASP A 27 -11.43 1.12 -14.00
CA ASP A 27 -10.50 -0.01 -14.10
C ASP A 27 -9.31 0.23 -13.14
N GLY A 28 -9.32 -0.46 -12.01
CA GLY A 28 -8.27 -0.50 -11.01
C GLY A 28 -8.47 -1.74 -10.15
N LYS A 29 -7.38 -2.34 -9.67
CA LYS A 29 -7.45 -3.50 -8.78
C LYS A 29 -7.89 -3.04 -7.39
N ASP A 30 -8.89 -3.71 -6.82
CA ASP A 30 -9.26 -3.49 -5.42
C ASP A 30 -8.13 -3.98 -4.51
N VAL A 31 -7.81 -3.20 -3.48
CA VAL A 31 -6.82 -3.59 -2.47
C VAL A 31 -7.46 -4.57 -1.49
N ASN A 32 -6.90 -5.78 -1.33
CA ASN A 32 -7.38 -6.73 -0.34
C ASN A 32 -6.77 -6.44 1.05
N ILE A 33 -7.55 -5.73 1.87
CA ILE A 33 -7.15 -5.37 3.24
C ILE A 33 -6.97 -6.60 4.13
N ASP A 34 -7.75 -7.66 3.92
CA ASP A 34 -7.64 -8.88 4.73
C ASP A 34 -6.31 -9.60 4.46
N GLU A 35 -5.84 -9.60 3.20
CA GLU A 35 -4.51 -10.11 2.84
C GLU A 35 -3.40 -9.24 3.46
N GLY A 36 -3.52 -7.92 3.39
CA GLY A 36 -2.59 -7.00 4.07
C GLY A 36 -2.53 -7.22 5.59
N ASN A 37 -3.67 -7.42 6.25
CA ASN A 37 -3.76 -7.71 7.67
C ASN A 37 -3.13 -9.07 8.04
N ALA A 38 -3.29 -10.08 7.17
CA ALA A 38 -2.64 -11.37 7.34
C ALA A 38 -1.10 -11.25 7.27
N LEU A 39 -0.59 -10.39 6.37
CA LEU A 39 0.84 -10.10 6.27
C LEU A 39 1.38 -9.38 7.52
N ILE A 40 0.66 -8.38 8.04
CA ILE A 40 1.01 -7.72 9.33
C ILE A 40 1.10 -8.74 10.45
N SER A 41 0.07 -9.56 10.60
CA SER A 41 0.04 -10.61 11.62
C SER A 41 1.19 -11.61 11.46
N LYS A 42 1.57 -11.94 10.22
CA LYS A 42 2.67 -12.86 9.93
C LYS A 42 4.02 -12.32 10.39
N ILE A 43 4.28 -11.02 10.20
CA ILE A 43 5.51 -10.35 10.66
C ILE A 43 5.54 -10.27 12.18
N GLU A 44 4.45 -9.83 12.81
CA GLU A 44 4.39 -9.69 14.27
C GLU A 44 4.62 -11.02 15.00
N ASN A 45 4.09 -12.12 14.44
CA ASN A 45 4.27 -13.45 15.00
C ASN A 45 5.69 -14.00 14.79
N SER A 46 6.42 -13.61 13.74
CA SER A 46 7.83 -14.00 13.59
C SER A 46 8.73 -13.25 14.55
N SER A 47 8.53 -11.94 14.71
CA SER A 47 9.34 -11.11 15.61
C SER A 47 9.18 -11.53 17.08
N SER A 48 7.98 -11.96 17.48
CA SER A 48 7.72 -12.43 18.85
C SER A 48 8.28 -13.82 19.14
N THR A 49 8.58 -14.62 18.11
CA THR A 49 9.20 -15.95 18.28
C THR A 49 10.71 -15.83 18.49
N GLU A 50 11.37 -14.82 17.90
CA GLU A 50 12.82 -14.59 18.07
C GLU A 50 13.20 -14.15 19.49
N ASP A 51 12.32 -13.43 20.20
CA ASP A 51 12.57 -12.96 21.57
C ASP A 51 12.48 -14.09 22.63
N ASP A 52 11.80 -15.20 22.33
CA ASP A 52 11.65 -16.35 23.26
C ASP A 52 12.72 -17.44 23.02
N PHE A 53 13.45 -17.38 21.90
CA PHE A 53 14.46 -18.39 21.51
C PHE A 53 15.86 -18.21 22.13
N SER A 54 16.03 -17.26 23.06
CA SER A 54 17.26 -17.16 23.86
C SER A 54 17.44 -18.30 24.87
N GLN A 55 16.45 -19.20 25.00
CA GLN A 55 16.53 -20.41 25.81
C GLN A 55 15.84 -21.61 25.13
N GLU A 56 16.45 -22.23 24.11
CA GLU A 56 16.53 -23.70 23.94
C GLU A 56 16.94 -24.09 22.51
N GLN A 57 18.09 -24.76 22.44
CA GLN A 57 18.44 -25.86 21.54
C GLN A 57 18.11 -25.78 20.02
N GLU A 58 19.20 -25.77 19.23
CA GLU A 58 19.54 -26.87 18.30
C GLU A 58 18.39 -27.48 17.45
N HIS A 59 17.52 -26.67 16.84
CA HIS A 59 16.60 -27.17 15.83
C HIS A 59 16.52 -26.28 14.58
N SER A 60 17.21 -26.77 13.54
CA SER A 60 17.05 -26.52 12.10
C SER A 60 17.10 -25.07 11.61
N HIS A 61 18.32 -24.64 11.26
CA HIS A 61 18.54 -23.51 10.36
C HIS A 61 17.72 -23.58 9.05
N GLU A 62 17.32 -24.78 8.58
CA GLU A 62 16.50 -24.91 7.37
C GLU A 62 15.12 -24.25 7.45
N HIS A 63 14.50 -24.16 8.63
CA HIS A 63 13.18 -23.54 8.79
C HIS A 63 13.24 -22.01 8.85
N GLU A 64 14.32 -21.45 9.42
CA GLU A 64 14.61 -20.02 9.50
C GLU A 64 14.89 -19.43 8.10
N TYR A 65 15.79 -20.07 7.33
CA TYR A 65 16.08 -19.66 5.95
C TYR A 65 14.86 -19.74 5.01
N GLY A 66 13.96 -20.72 5.23
CA GLY A 66 12.74 -20.87 4.45
C GLY A 66 11.74 -19.73 4.68
N TYR A 67 11.60 -19.27 5.92
CA TYR A 67 10.72 -18.16 6.29
C TYR A 67 11.24 -16.83 5.75
N GLU A 68 12.55 -16.55 5.91
CA GLU A 68 13.18 -15.35 5.36
C GLU A 68 12.98 -15.24 3.84
N GLN A 69 13.19 -16.33 3.12
CA GLN A 69 13.03 -16.35 1.67
C GLN A 69 11.58 -16.19 1.21
N GLU A 70 10.62 -16.73 1.97
CA GLU A 70 9.19 -16.50 1.72
C GLU A 70 8.83 -15.03 1.92
N MET A 71 9.31 -14.39 2.99
CA MET A 71 9.06 -12.98 3.28
C MET A 71 9.69 -12.05 2.24
N VAL A 72 10.92 -12.33 1.83
CA VAL A 72 11.57 -11.63 0.72
C VAL A 72 10.72 -11.73 -0.55
N THR A 73 10.27 -12.94 -0.91
CA THR A 73 9.47 -13.15 -2.12
C THR A 73 8.12 -12.42 -2.02
N THR A 74 7.49 -12.43 -0.84
CA THR A 74 6.25 -11.70 -0.57
C THR A 74 6.41 -10.21 -0.81
N PHE A 75 7.45 -9.58 -0.28
CA PHE A 75 7.68 -8.14 -0.41
C PHE A 75 8.42 -7.74 -1.70
N GLN A 76 8.78 -8.70 -2.55
CA GLN A 76 9.13 -8.47 -3.95
C GLN A 76 7.89 -8.32 -4.85
N ASN A 77 6.68 -8.57 -4.34
CA ASN A 77 5.45 -8.37 -5.09
C ASN A 77 4.83 -7.00 -4.75
N ILE A 78 4.58 -6.19 -5.78
CA ILE A 78 3.97 -4.85 -5.64
C ILE A 78 2.58 -4.91 -5.01
N GLU A 79 1.75 -5.89 -5.39
CA GLU A 79 0.38 -6.07 -4.87
C GLU A 79 0.40 -6.22 -3.35
N ASN A 80 1.22 -7.14 -2.85
CA ASN A 80 1.40 -7.38 -1.41
C ASN A 80 1.87 -6.12 -0.68
N ASN A 81 2.77 -5.33 -1.27
CA ASN A 81 3.24 -4.07 -0.67
C ASN A 81 2.12 -3.04 -0.57
N VAL A 82 1.30 -2.89 -1.62
CA VAL A 82 0.17 -1.95 -1.61
C VAL A 82 -0.89 -2.39 -0.59
N GLU A 83 -1.19 -3.68 -0.52
CA GLU A 83 -2.12 -4.24 0.46
C GLU A 83 -1.63 -4.05 1.89
N PHE A 84 -0.36 -4.35 2.14
CA PHE A 84 0.28 -4.12 3.43
C PHE A 84 0.25 -2.64 3.84
N PHE A 85 0.51 -1.72 2.91
CA PHE A 85 0.44 -0.28 3.17
C PHE A 85 -0.95 0.16 3.60
N VAL A 86 -1.96 -0.18 2.82
CA VAL A 86 -3.34 0.23 3.10
C VAL A 86 -3.86 -0.40 4.38
N ALA A 87 -3.50 -1.66 4.65
CA ALA A 87 -3.80 -2.34 5.91
C ALA A 87 -3.16 -1.59 7.10
N SER A 88 -1.88 -1.22 7.01
CA SER A 88 -1.19 -0.49 8.09
C SER A 88 -1.87 0.87 8.41
N LEU A 89 -2.38 1.56 7.38
CA LEU A 89 -3.12 2.81 7.55
C LEU A 89 -4.48 2.61 8.22
N LYS A 90 -5.16 1.49 7.92
CA LYS A 90 -6.50 1.21 8.40
C LYS A 90 -6.51 0.65 9.83
N GLU A 91 -5.55 -0.20 10.16
CA GLU A 91 -5.34 -0.73 11.51
C GLU A 91 -4.54 0.22 12.41
N GLU A 92 -4.07 1.35 11.85
CA GLU A 92 -3.23 2.34 12.53
C GLU A 92 -1.96 1.73 13.16
N ASN A 93 -1.42 0.70 12.50
CA ASN A 93 -0.23 -0.01 12.94
C ASN A 93 1.04 0.79 12.59
N GLN A 94 1.58 1.51 13.58
CA GLN A 94 2.73 2.41 13.42
C GLN A 94 4.01 1.70 12.99
N GLN A 95 4.25 0.48 13.48
CA GLN A 95 5.45 -0.29 13.14
C GLN A 95 5.40 -0.72 11.68
N ALA A 96 4.31 -1.43 11.30
CA ALA A 96 4.09 -1.84 9.93
C ALA A 96 4.12 -0.65 8.96
N PHE A 97 3.51 0.48 9.32
CA PHE A 97 3.55 1.70 8.53
C PHE A 97 4.97 2.22 8.33
N THR A 98 5.79 2.26 9.37
CA THR A 98 7.16 2.80 9.32
C THR A 98 8.08 1.90 8.49
N ASP A 99 7.96 0.58 8.64
CA ASP A 99 8.84 -0.41 7.99
C ASP A 99 8.74 -0.43 6.47
N MET A 100 7.68 0.17 5.92
CA MET A 100 7.47 0.28 4.48
C MET A 100 8.31 1.35 3.81
N PHE A 101 8.79 2.35 4.53
CA PHE A 101 9.44 3.51 3.92
C PHE A 101 10.96 3.37 3.90
N VAL A 102 11.60 4.01 2.91
CA VAL A 102 13.05 4.17 2.92
C VAL A 102 13.45 4.93 4.20
N PRO A 103 14.28 4.36 5.09
CA PRO A 103 14.52 4.91 6.43
C PRO A 103 15.07 6.34 6.42
N GLU A 104 15.94 6.67 5.45
CA GLU A 104 16.52 8.01 5.32
C GLU A 104 15.45 9.07 5.00
N GLN A 105 14.59 8.78 4.01
CA GLN A 105 13.53 9.70 3.59
C GLN A 105 12.45 9.82 4.66
N TYR A 106 12.05 8.72 5.30
CA TYR A 106 11.09 8.73 6.39
C TYR A 106 11.58 9.53 7.60
N SER A 107 12.83 9.32 8.01
CA SER A 107 13.46 10.07 9.08
C SER A 107 13.48 11.56 8.79
N LYS A 108 13.85 11.95 7.56
CA LYS A 108 13.81 13.34 7.12
C LYS A 108 12.40 13.95 7.25
N ASP A 109 11.37 13.25 6.79
CA ASP A 109 9.98 13.73 6.88
C ASP A 109 9.53 13.92 8.33
N MET A 110 9.91 13.02 9.24
CA MET A 110 9.60 13.16 10.66
C MET A 110 10.18 14.45 11.26
N TRP A 111 11.46 14.73 11.00
CA TRP A 111 12.15 15.92 11.49
C TRP A 111 11.73 17.21 10.79
N GLU A 112 11.24 17.13 9.55
CA GLU A 112 10.64 18.28 8.86
C GLU A 112 9.25 18.61 9.45
N TYR A 113 8.51 17.59 9.90
CA TYR A 113 7.19 17.77 10.49
C TYR A 113 7.23 18.30 11.93
N SER A 114 8.23 17.90 12.72
CA SER A 114 8.30 18.21 14.16
C SER A 114 9.74 18.37 14.66
N ASP A 115 9.92 19.30 15.60
CA ASP A 115 11.18 19.49 16.34
C ASP A 115 11.47 18.33 17.32
N ASP A 116 10.45 17.55 17.71
CA ASP A 116 10.60 16.34 18.53
C ASP A 116 9.61 15.26 18.08
N PRO A 117 9.94 14.52 17.00
CA PRO A 117 9.00 13.63 16.35
C PRO A 117 8.59 12.42 17.21
N PHE A 118 9.42 12.04 18.17
CA PHE A 118 9.17 10.89 19.04
C PHE A 118 8.24 11.25 20.19
N ILE A 119 8.48 12.36 20.89
CA ILE A 119 7.58 12.83 21.95
C ILE A 119 6.21 13.16 21.38
N GLU A 120 6.17 13.74 20.19
CA GLU A 120 4.93 14.13 19.55
C GLU A 120 4.18 12.99 18.83
N ASN A 121 4.78 11.80 18.78
CA ASN A 121 4.29 10.66 18.01
C ASN A 121 3.91 11.05 16.57
N VAL A 122 4.90 11.41 15.76
CA VAL A 122 4.66 11.82 14.38
C VAL A 122 4.12 10.68 13.52
N ASN A 123 4.47 9.43 13.82
CA ASN A 123 3.97 8.24 13.12
C ASN A 123 2.43 8.20 13.11
N ILE A 124 1.79 8.34 14.29
CA ILE A 124 0.32 8.33 14.34
C ILE A 124 -0.28 9.56 13.63
N LYS A 125 0.38 10.73 13.70
CA LYS A 125 -0.08 11.93 12.99
C LYS A 125 -0.02 11.76 11.48
N PHE A 126 1.00 11.08 10.95
CA PHE A 126 1.09 10.74 9.53
C PHE A 126 -0.02 9.78 9.11
N ILE A 127 -0.20 8.68 9.86
CA ILE A 127 -1.29 7.73 9.62
C ILE A 127 -2.64 8.45 9.61
N HIS A 128 -2.93 9.25 10.64
CA HIS A 128 -4.17 10.02 10.75
C HIS A 128 -4.37 11.02 9.62
N ALA A 129 -3.29 11.61 9.10
CA ALA A 129 -3.36 12.53 7.98
C ALA A 129 -3.68 11.81 6.66
N LEU A 130 -3.13 10.61 6.45
CA LEU A 130 -3.36 9.79 5.26
C LEU A 130 -4.72 9.07 5.28
N ASN A 131 -5.08 8.46 6.42
CA ASN A 131 -6.34 7.76 6.62
C ASN A 131 -7.52 8.71 6.97
N ARG A 132 -7.24 10.02 7.05
CA ARG A 132 -8.17 11.09 7.45
C ARG A 132 -8.90 10.76 8.77
N ASN A 133 -8.13 10.44 9.81
CA ASN A 133 -8.58 10.04 11.16
C ASN A 133 -9.54 8.85 11.13
N GLY A 134 -9.11 7.74 10.55
CA GLY A 134 -9.86 6.48 10.52
C GLY A 134 -11.05 6.48 9.56
N THR A 135 -11.11 7.39 8.58
CA THR A 135 -12.22 7.46 7.62
C THR A 135 -11.94 6.70 6.32
N LEU A 136 -10.75 6.11 6.16
CA LEU A 136 -10.40 5.25 5.03
C LEU A 136 -11.27 3.97 5.01
N VAL A 137 -12.06 3.79 3.96
CA VAL A 137 -12.96 2.65 3.81
C VAL A 137 -12.34 1.57 2.94
N SER A 138 -11.85 1.95 1.77
CA SER A 138 -11.26 1.07 0.78
C SER A 138 -10.18 1.77 -0.03
N ALA A 139 -9.44 1.00 -0.82
CA ALA A 139 -8.47 1.53 -1.76
C ALA A 139 -8.46 0.71 -3.04
N ARG A 140 -8.01 1.32 -4.13
CA ARG A 140 -7.80 0.70 -5.44
C ARG A 140 -6.48 1.15 -6.00
N TYR A 141 -5.81 0.31 -6.77
CA TYR A 141 -4.56 0.67 -7.39
C TYR A 141 -4.49 0.27 -8.86
N ASP A 142 -3.70 1.03 -9.61
CA ASP A 142 -3.30 0.70 -10.97
C ASP A 142 -1.77 0.70 -11.04
N THR A 143 -1.23 -0.19 -11.87
CA THR A 143 0.21 -0.31 -12.11
C THR A 143 0.50 0.02 -13.56
N SER A 144 1.41 0.97 -13.79
CA SER A 144 1.91 1.27 -15.13
C SER A 144 3.42 1.06 -15.21
N THR A 145 3.87 0.50 -16.32
CA THR A 145 5.30 0.40 -16.64
C THR A 145 5.81 1.81 -17.00
N MET A 146 6.85 2.30 -16.34
CA MET A 146 7.42 3.61 -16.67
C MET A 146 8.07 3.59 -18.07
N ASP A 147 7.62 4.48 -18.96
CA ASP A 147 8.18 4.64 -20.30
C ASP A 147 9.68 5.02 -20.24
N GLY A 148 10.53 4.29 -20.97
CA GLY A 148 11.94 4.65 -21.20
C GLY A 148 12.99 3.79 -20.49
N TYR A 149 12.59 2.83 -19.65
CA TYR A 149 13.53 1.91 -18.99
C TYR A 149 13.92 0.74 -19.91
N LYS A 150 15.23 0.47 -20.05
CA LYS A 150 15.80 -0.58 -20.92
C LYS A 150 15.78 -1.98 -20.30
N THR A 151 15.22 -2.13 -19.10
CA THR A 151 15.17 -3.38 -18.35
C THR A 151 13.73 -3.84 -18.16
N THR A 152 13.50 -5.14 -18.09
CA THR A 152 12.21 -5.75 -17.68
C THR A 152 11.94 -5.64 -16.18
N ARG A 153 12.75 -4.88 -15.43
CA ARG A 153 12.45 -4.58 -14.02
C ARG A 153 11.36 -3.53 -14.00
N GLU A 154 10.19 -3.95 -13.54
CA GLU A 154 9.00 -3.14 -13.34
C GLU A 154 9.19 -2.27 -12.10
N ASP A 155 9.92 -1.18 -12.23
CA ASP A 155 9.89 -0.09 -11.26
C ASP A 155 8.54 0.63 -11.45
N SER A 156 7.46 -0.06 -11.08
CA SER A 156 6.08 0.30 -11.44
C SER A 156 5.68 1.58 -10.74
N ALA A 157 5.22 2.55 -11.52
CA ALA A 157 4.48 3.67 -10.98
C ALA A 157 3.12 3.14 -10.55
N VAL A 158 2.91 3.01 -9.24
CA VAL A 158 1.64 2.59 -8.67
C VAL A 158 0.80 3.83 -8.44
N SER A 159 -0.39 3.87 -9.04
CA SER A 159 -1.39 4.90 -8.77
C SER A 159 -2.39 4.35 -7.77
N LEU A 160 -2.30 4.76 -6.50
CA LEU A 160 -3.16 4.32 -5.41
C LEU A 160 -4.26 5.33 -5.15
N THR A 161 -5.51 4.93 -5.34
CA THR A 161 -6.71 5.70 -5.02
C THR A 161 -7.28 5.23 -3.68
N LEU A 162 -7.29 6.13 -2.69
CA LEU A 162 -7.88 5.96 -1.37
C LEU A 162 -9.32 6.47 -1.39
N VAL A 163 -10.25 5.71 -0.80
CA VAL A 163 -11.68 6.04 -0.75
C VAL A 163 -12.12 6.20 0.70
N TYR A 164 -12.69 7.34 1.03
CA TYR A 164 -13.08 7.71 2.40
C TYR A 164 -14.59 7.54 2.63
N SER A 165 -15.00 7.54 3.89
CA SER A 165 -16.40 7.35 4.31
C SER A 165 -17.33 8.48 3.88
N ASP A 166 -16.79 9.65 3.51
CA ASP A 166 -17.52 10.76 2.92
C ASP A 166 -17.59 10.68 1.37
N GLU A 167 -17.27 9.51 0.81
CA GLU A 167 -17.22 9.22 -0.63
C GLU A 167 -16.18 10.07 -1.40
N LYS A 168 -15.35 10.86 -0.71
CA LYS A 168 -14.22 11.53 -1.35
C LYS A 168 -13.16 10.49 -1.68
N GLU A 169 -12.48 10.72 -2.80
CA GLU A 169 -11.36 9.91 -3.25
C GLU A 169 -10.10 10.78 -3.34
N ALA A 170 -8.94 10.19 -3.07
CA ALA A 170 -7.64 10.81 -3.31
C ALA A 170 -6.71 9.82 -3.99
N THR A 171 -6.10 10.22 -5.11
CA THR A 171 -5.12 9.41 -5.81
C THR A 171 -3.71 9.91 -5.53
N ILE A 172 -2.85 9.03 -5.03
CA ILE A 172 -1.43 9.27 -4.80
C ILE A 172 -0.59 8.34 -5.69
N LYS A 173 0.61 8.81 -6.06
CA LYS A 173 1.55 7.97 -6.82
C LYS A 173 2.60 7.38 -5.88
N LEU A 174 2.61 6.06 -5.74
CA LEU A 174 3.67 5.37 -5.00
C LEU A 174 4.85 5.07 -5.92
N LYS A 175 6.03 5.43 -5.45
CA LYS A 175 7.33 5.11 -6.01
C LYS A 175 7.93 4.02 -5.14
N LEU A 176 8.07 2.84 -5.73
CA LEU A 176 8.63 1.68 -5.06
C LEU A 176 10.07 1.46 -5.52
N VAL A 177 10.97 1.23 -4.58
CA VAL A 177 12.38 0.96 -4.84
C VAL A 177 12.78 -0.37 -4.19
N LEU A 178 13.50 -1.22 -4.94
CA LEU A 178 14.03 -2.48 -4.42
C LEU A 178 15.33 -2.21 -3.65
N MET A 179 15.32 -2.43 -2.34
CA MET A 179 16.49 -2.31 -1.46
C MET A 179 16.73 -3.63 -0.72
N GLY A 180 17.98 -3.98 -0.48
CA GLY A 180 18.37 -5.19 0.25
C GLY A 180 19.78 -5.04 0.84
N SER A 181 20.27 -6.09 1.51
CA SER A 181 21.64 -6.10 2.05
C SER A 181 22.67 -6.21 0.92
N GLU A 182 23.88 -5.68 1.11
CA GLU A 182 24.94 -5.62 0.08
C GLU A 182 25.38 -6.99 -0.48
N HIS A 183 24.85 -8.10 0.07
CA HIS A 183 25.30 -9.46 -0.22
C HIS A 183 24.64 -10.09 -1.46
N SER A 184 23.44 -9.66 -1.89
CA SER A 184 22.79 -10.18 -3.11
C SER A 184 21.49 -9.42 -3.46
N ASN A 185 21.32 -9.07 -4.74
CA ASN A 185 20.05 -8.50 -5.26
C ASN A 185 18.83 -9.42 -5.10
N LYS A 186 19.03 -10.72 -4.82
CA LYS A 186 17.94 -11.69 -4.65
C LYS A 186 17.17 -11.47 -3.35
N ASP A 187 17.77 -10.73 -2.41
CA ASP A 187 17.22 -10.52 -1.06
C ASP A 187 16.59 -9.12 -0.94
N ASN A 188 16.49 -8.39 -2.06
CA ASN A 188 15.90 -7.05 -2.06
C ASN A 188 14.38 -7.13 -1.97
N ILE A 189 13.78 -6.25 -1.18
CA ILE A 189 12.33 -6.06 -1.07
C ILE A 189 11.97 -4.62 -1.43
N TYR A 190 10.69 -4.37 -1.74
CA TYR A 190 10.23 -3.03 -2.06
C TYR A 190 10.08 -2.17 -0.82
N TYR A 191 10.52 -0.91 -0.94
CA TYR A 191 10.23 0.18 -0.02
C TYR A 191 9.56 1.32 -0.76
N ILE A 192 8.74 2.09 -0.05
CA ILE A 192 8.16 3.34 -0.52
C ILE A 192 9.21 4.45 -0.40
N GLU A 193 9.58 5.04 -1.53
CA GLU A 193 10.57 6.12 -1.63
C GLU A 193 9.93 7.52 -1.49
N ASN A 194 8.61 7.63 -1.62
CA ASN A 194 7.92 8.90 -1.50
C ASN A 194 8.15 9.58 -0.14
N SER A 195 8.09 10.91 -0.15
CA SER A 195 7.87 11.67 1.08
C SER A 195 6.43 11.48 1.57
N VAL A 196 6.27 11.16 2.85
CA VAL A 196 4.97 11.07 3.53
C VAL A 196 4.28 12.43 3.54
N LEU A 197 5.04 13.52 3.68
CA LEU A 197 4.51 14.87 3.68
C LEU A 197 3.91 15.25 2.33
N ASP A 198 4.56 14.85 1.24
CA ASP A 198 4.03 15.04 -0.11
C ASP A 198 2.73 14.26 -0.32
N MET A 199 2.66 12.99 0.12
CA MET A 199 1.42 12.21 0.06
C MET A 199 0.27 12.89 0.82
N ILE A 200 0.55 13.36 2.05
CA ILE A 200 -0.44 14.06 2.88
C ILE A 200 -0.93 15.32 2.16
N LYS A 201 -0.02 16.06 1.51
CA LYS A 201 -0.36 17.26 0.76
C LYS A 201 -1.26 16.93 -0.44
N GLU A 202 -0.91 15.91 -1.22
CA GLU A 202 -1.71 15.46 -2.38
C GLU A 202 -3.13 15.07 -1.97
N ILE A 203 -3.29 14.30 -0.89
CA ILE A 203 -4.60 13.91 -0.35
C ILE A 203 -5.39 15.15 0.06
N LYS A 204 -4.76 16.06 0.81
CA LYS A 204 -5.42 17.30 1.28
C LYS A 204 -5.84 18.20 0.14
N GLU A 205 -5.13 18.22 -0.98
CA GLU A 205 -5.49 19.04 -2.15
C GLU A 205 -6.71 18.47 -2.90
N GLN A 206 -6.85 17.14 -2.94
CA GLN A 206 -7.94 16.46 -3.65
C GLN A 206 -9.23 16.32 -2.83
N THR A 207 -9.11 16.34 -1.50
CA THR A 207 -10.24 16.09 -0.58
C THR A 207 -10.77 17.33 0.13
N LYS A 208 -10.43 18.53 -0.34
CA LYS A 208 -10.98 19.79 0.22
C LYS A 208 -12.50 19.88 0.11
#